data_AF-A0A2D4MKD9-F1
#
_entry.id   AF-A0A2D4MKD9-F1
#
_cell.length_a   1.000
_cell.length_b   1.000
_cell.length_c   1.000
_cell.angle_alpha   90.00
_cell.angle_beta   90.00
_cell.angle_gamma   90.00
#
_symmetry.space_group_name_H-M   'P 1'
#
loop_
_entity.id
_entity.type
_entity.pdbx_description
1 polymer ?
#
loop_
_entity_poly.entity_id
_entity_poly.type
_entity_poly.pdbx_seq_one_letter_code
_entity_poly.pdbx_strand_id
1 'polypeptide(L)'
;DNIVEDVTHPCNPNPCAANQLCEVNRKGCQPLEPCLPYFCIQGCKLGEASDFIVRQGTLIQVPSSVGDVGCYKICTCGQNGLLENCMEMHCIDLQKSCIVGGQRKSHGTSFNIDCNVCSCFSGNLICSTRQCLNELSSDDERHLFTGLPCNCADQFVPVCGQNGRTYPSACIARCVGLHDNQFEFGSCISKDPCNSNPCPKNQRCLPKPQVCLTSFENFGCNQYECVPRQFSCGDQLRDPVCDTDNIEYNNLCALHQKGKIISYKGPCQSFCKSVDLVCGHNGETYSNICAAFSDRVAVDYNGLCQAVGVLSDYSYQGECVSVTCSRLSATGYKPVIPPGACCPLYAGILRVLYDKEKLDTFARITNQKPITVLEILQKIRLHVSVPQCDVFGYFSIESELIILIIPVDQNPKPLQIEACNKEAEKIESLINSDSPALASHVPLSALIAAQVEVSFKMSSSCSQVILA
;
A
#
# COMPACT_ATOMS: atom_id res chain seq x y z
N ASP A 1 -27.09 -0.75 -30.56
CA ASP A 1 -26.57 0.36 -29.75
C ASP A 1 -27.25 0.43 -28.39
N ASN A 2 -26.64 -0.22 -27.41
CA ASN A 2 -26.80 0.03 -25.97
C ASN A 2 -25.71 -0.79 -25.28
N ILE A 3 -24.47 -0.32 -25.42
CA ILE A 3 -23.32 -0.82 -24.69
C ILE A 3 -23.48 -0.22 -23.30
N VAL A 4 -23.87 -1.01 -22.31
CA VAL A 4 -23.87 -0.54 -20.92
C VAL A 4 -22.41 -0.32 -20.52
N GLU A 5 -22.10 0.94 -20.27
CA GLU A 5 -20.80 1.46 -19.86
C GLU A 5 -20.61 1.14 -18.37
N ASP A 6 -20.09 -0.04 -18.04
CA ASP A 6 -20.09 -0.54 -16.65
C ASP A 6 -18.97 0.06 -15.78
N VAL A 7 -19.00 1.37 -15.56
CA VAL A 7 -18.38 2.02 -14.39
C VAL A 7 -19.50 2.53 -13.50
N THR A 8 -19.48 2.16 -12.23
CA THR A 8 -20.55 2.50 -11.28
C THR A 8 -20.00 3.38 -10.17
N HIS A 9 -20.81 4.32 -9.69
CA HIS A 9 -20.48 5.13 -8.51
C HIS A 9 -21.57 4.95 -7.44
N PRO A 10 -21.54 3.86 -6.65
CA PRO A 10 -22.60 3.54 -5.68
C PRO A 10 -22.85 4.63 -4.63
N CYS A 11 -21.86 5.47 -4.37
CA CYS A 11 -21.89 6.55 -3.40
C CYS A 11 -22.03 7.95 -4.03
N ASN A 12 -22.35 8.04 -5.33
CA ASN A 12 -22.60 9.31 -6.00
C ASN A 12 -23.85 9.26 -6.90
N PRO A 13 -24.95 9.97 -6.54
CA PRO A 13 -25.11 10.78 -5.33
C PRO A 13 -25.09 9.92 -4.04
N ASN A 14 -24.73 10.52 -2.90
CA ASN A 14 -24.63 9.79 -1.63
C ASN A 14 -26.01 9.24 -1.21
N PRO A 15 -26.19 7.90 -1.12
CA PRO A 15 -27.46 7.28 -0.76
C PRO A 15 -27.71 7.23 0.75
N CYS A 16 -26.72 7.58 1.57
CA CYS A 16 -26.78 7.46 3.03
C CYS A 16 -27.32 8.73 3.70
N ALA A 17 -27.75 8.58 4.97
CA ALA A 17 -28.20 9.72 5.76
C ALA A 17 -27.06 10.73 6.03
N ALA A 18 -27.40 11.96 6.40
CA ALA A 18 -26.43 13.05 6.60
C ALA A 18 -25.40 12.82 7.72
N ASN A 19 -25.59 11.81 8.59
CA ASN A 19 -24.65 11.40 9.63
C ASN A 19 -23.94 10.06 9.31
N GLN A 20 -24.08 9.57 8.08
CA GLN A 20 -23.55 8.29 7.64
C GLN A 20 -22.57 8.48 6.48
N LEU A 21 -21.51 7.67 6.50
CA LEU A 21 -20.57 7.55 5.41
C LEU A 21 -21.04 6.43 4.46
N CYS A 22 -21.03 6.71 3.16
CA CYS A 22 -21.23 5.69 2.14
C CYS A 22 -19.90 5.01 1.82
N GLU A 23 -19.83 3.70 2.03
CA GLU A 23 -18.70 2.86 1.65
C GLU A 23 -19.10 1.91 0.52
N VAL A 24 -18.24 1.71 -0.47
CA VAL A 24 -18.48 0.74 -1.55
C VAL A 24 -18.49 -0.68 -0.99
N ASN A 25 -19.50 -1.48 -1.32
CA ASN A 25 -19.57 -2.88 -0.93
C ASN A 25 -18.59 -3.71 -1.76
N ARG A 26 -17.40 -3.94 -1.20
CA ARG A 26 -16.36 -4.79 -1.78
C ARG A 26 -16.29 -6.20 -1.16
N LYS A 27 -17.24 -6.54 -0.28
CA LYS A 27 -17.29 -7.85 0.41
C LYS A 27 -18.14 -8.88 -0.34
N GLY A 28 -18.79 -8.47 -1.43
CA GLY A 28 -19.71 -9.30 -2.19
C GLY A 28 -21.06 -9.46 -1.47
N CYS A 29 -21.91 -10.29 -2.06
CA CYS A 29 -23.27 -10.54 -1.61
C CYS A 29 -23.33 -11.83 -0.78
N GLN A 30 -24.03 -11.82 0.35
CA GLN A 30 -24.40 -13.08 1.01
C GLN A 30 -25.67 -13.65 0.36
N PRO A 31 -25.84 -14.99 0.26
CA PRO A 31 -26.93 -15.62 -0.51
C PRO A 31 -28.37 -15.31 -0.04
N LEU A 32 -28.56 -14.58 1.06
CA LEU A 32 -29.85 -14.39 1.74
C LEU A 32 -30.18 -12.92 2.06
N GLU A 33 -29.32 -11.98 1.67
CA GLU A 33 -29.52 -10.54 1.92
C GLU A 33 -29.59 -9.75 0.60
N PRO A 34 -30.39 -8.66 0.54
CA PRO A 34 -30.40 -7.76 -0.61
C PRO A 34 -28.99 -7.17 -0.80
N CYS A 35 -28.39 -7.47 -1.95
CA CYS A 35 -27.03 -7.04 -2.23
C CYS A 35 -26.97 -5.60 -2.73
N LEU A 36 -26.85 -4.68 -1.79
CA LEU A 36 -26.57 -3.29 -2.12
C LEU A 36 -25.09 -3.13 -2.51
N PRO A 37 -24.78 -2.31 -3.53
CA PRO A 37 -23.41 -2.04 -3.94
C PRO A 37 -22.67 -1.09 -2.98
N TYR A 38 -23.30 -0.70 -1.87
CA TYR A 38 -22.75 0.18 -0.84
C TYR A 38 -23.24 -0.23 0.56
N PHE A 39 -22.53 0.28 1.58
CA PHE A 39 -22.92 0.26 2.99
C PHE A 39 -23.00 1.67 3.53
N CYS A 40 -23.99 1.93 4.40
CA CYS A 40 -24.07 3.17 5.16
C CYS A 40 -23.54 2.92 6.56
N ILE A 41 -22.38 3.50 6.87
CA ILE A 41 -21.68 3.33 8.15
C ILE A 41 -21.86 4.59 8.98
N GLN A 42 -22.18 4.44 10.27
CA GLN A 42 -22.23 5.59 11.17
C GLN A 42 -20.85 6.24 11.29
N GLY A 43 -20.84 7.55 11.43
CA GLY A 43 -19.61 8.31 11.57
C GLY A 43 -19.74 9.50 12.50
N CYS A 44 -18.60 10.14 12.73
CA CYS A 44 -18.49 11.33 13.56
C CYS A 44 -18.16 12.53 12.69
N LYS A 45 -18.75 13.68 12.98
CA LYS A 45 -18.31 14.94 12.39
C LYS A 45 -16.97 15.37 13.01
N LEU A 46 -16.07 15.92 12.21
CA LEU A 46 -14.78 16.46 12.71
C LEU A 46 -14.93 17.72 13.59
N GLY A 47 -16.09 18.37 13.54
CA GLY A 47 -16.43 19.53 14.34
C GLY A 47 -17.82 20.04 13.99
N GLU A 48 -18.35 20.97 14.79
CA GLU A 48 -19.72 21.49 14.61
C GLU A 48 -19.92 22.19 13.26
N ALA A 49 -18.88 22.85 12.75
CA ALA A 49 -18.87 23.55 11.47
C ALA A 49 -18.37 22.70 10.29
N SER A 50 -17.99 21.44 10.51
CA SER A 50 -17.47 20.56 9.46
C SER A 50 -18.54 19.57 9.01
N ASP A 51 -18.78 19.51 7.70
CA ASP A 51 -19.59 18.45 7.08
C ASP A 51 -18.79 17.17 6.83
N PHE A 52 -17.51 17.13 7.21
CA PHE A 52 -16.69 15.95 7.01
C PHE A 52 -16.98 14.90 8.08
N ILE A 53 -17.32 13.69 7.63
CA ILE A 53 -17.69 12.55 8.46
C ILE A 53 -16.59 11.49 8.40
N VAL A 54 -16.14 11.04 9.56
CA VAL A 54 -15.17 9.95 9.70
C VAL A 54 -15.85 8.67 10.18
N ARG A 55 -15.37 7.53 9.70
CA ARG A 55 -15.91 6.21 10.04
C ARG A 55 -15.81 5.93 11.56
N GLN A 56 -16.86 5.37 12.13
CA GLN A 56 -16.87 4.86 13.51
C GLN A 56 -15.67 3.92 13.81
N GLY A 57 -15.08 4.06 14.99
CA GLY A 57 -13.92 3.28 15.45
C GLY A 57 -12.57 3.77 14.92
N THR A 58 -12.57 4.81 14.08
CA THR A 58 -11.34 5.37 13.50
C THR A 58 -10.67 6.34 14.44
N LEU A 59 -9.33 6.30 14.46
CA LEU A 59 -8.50 7.30 15.12
C LEU A 59 -8.27 8.48 14.18
N ILE A 60 -8.53 9.68 14.68
CA ILE A 60 -8.43 10.90 13.92
C ILE A 60 -7.60 11.95 14.65
N GLN A 61 -6.86 12.74 13.87
CA GLN A 61 -6.10 13.88 14.31
C GLN A 61 -6.96 15.14 14.15
N VAL A 62 -7.16 15.87 15.24
CA VAL A 62 -7.89 17.16 15.27
C VAL A 62 -7.02 18.24 15.90
N PRO A 63 -7.15 19.51 15.48
CA PRO A 63 -6.44 20.61 16.13
C PRO A 63 -6.78 20.71 17.62
N SER A 64 -5.78 20.99 18.46
CA SER A 64 -5.99 21.20 19.90
C SER A 64 -6.59 22.58 20.14
N SER A 65 -7.68 22.66 20.90
CA SER A 65 -8.33 23.93 21.28
C SER A 65 -7.56 24.76 22.31
N VAL A 66 -6.52 24.18 22.93
CA VAL A 66 -5.78 24.76 24.06
C VAL A 66 -4.32 25.08 23.65
N GLY A 67 -3.93 24.83 22.39
CA GLY A 67 -2.56 24.98 21.91
C GLY A 67 -2.43 25.97 20.76
N ASP A 68 -1.18 26.40 20.50
CA ASP A 68 -0.80 27.18 19.33
C ASP A 68 -0.98 26.37 18.02
N VAL A 69 -0.92 27.05 16.88
CA VAL A 69 -1.00 26.43 15.55
C VAL A 69 0.05 25.31 15.43
N GLY A 70 -0.37 24.10 15.02
CA GLY A 70 0.49 22.93 14.93
C GLY A 70 0.39 21.96 16.11
N CYS A 71 -0.43 22.26 17.13
CA CYS A 71 -0.78 21.34 18.19
C CYS A 71 -2.03 20.51 17.83
N TYR A 72 -1.97 19.20 18.03
CA TYR A 72 -3.05 18.28 17.66
C TYR A 72 -3.39 17.31 18.80
N LYS A 73 -4.61 16.79 18.77
CA LYS A 73 -5.06 15.66 19.59
C LYS A 73 -5.45 14.51 18.68
N ILE A 74 -5.27 13.28 19.14
CA ILE A 74 -5.83 12.09 18.51
C ILE A 74 -7.08 11.69 19.28
N CYS A 75 -8.22 11.68 18.61
CA CYS A 75 -9.50 11.23 19.16
C CYS A 75 -9.98 9.97 18.43
N THR A 76 -10.82 9.18 19.08
CA THR A 76 -11.52 8.05 18.46
C THR A 76 -12.94 8.48 18.08
N CYS A 77 -13.40 8.12 16.89
CA CYS A 77 -14.81 8.27 16.55
C CYS A 77 -15.64 7.20 17.28
N GLY A 78 -16.38 7.62 18.31
CA GLY A 78 -17.17 6.77 19.18
C GLY A 78 -18.47 6.27 18.57
N GLN A 79 -19.16 5.39 19.29
CA GLN A 79 -20.42 4.80 18.82
C GLN A 79 -21.59 5.81 18.77
N ASN A 80 -21.50 6.87 19.57
CA ASN A 80 -22.53 7.91 19.65
C ASN A 80 -22.39 8.97 18.54
N GLY A 81 -21.50 8.78 17.57
CA GLY A 81 -21.20 9.77 16.51
C GLY A 81 -20.41 10.98 17.01
N LEU A 82 -19.81 10.87 18.20
CA LEU A 82 -18.99 11.90 18.83
C LEU A 82 -17.53 11.45 18.93
N LEU A 83 -16.63 12.43 18.92
CA LEU A 83 -15.22 12.21 19.15
C LEU A 83 -14.98 12.03 20.66
N GLU A 84 -14.35 10.91 21.02
CA GLU A 84 -14.08 10.52 22.41
C GLU A 84 -12.65 10.00 22.57
N ASN A 85 -12.24 9.76 23.81
CA ASN A 85 -10.90 9.21 24.15
C ASN A 85 -9.74 10.01 23.51
N CYS A 86 -9.82 11.34 23.57
CA CYS A 86 -8.82 12.23 22.98
C CYS A 86 -7.51 12.24 23.78
N MET A 87 -6.38 12.06 23.10
CA MET A 87 -5.03 12.11 23.64
C MET A 87 -4.25 13.25 23.00
N GLU A 88 -3.53 14.05 23.80
CA GLU A 88 -2.67 15.12 23.27
C GLU A 88 -1.49 14.52 22.49
N MET A 89 -1.15 15.16 21.37
CA MET A 89 0.11 14.92 20.67
C MET A 89 1.11 16.04 20.91
N HIS A 90 2.38 15.76 20.61
CA HIS A 90 3.39 16.79 20.56
C HIS A 90 3.06 17.82 19.47
N CYS A 91 3.22 19.10 19.79
CA CYS A 91 3.04 20.18 18.83
C CYS A 91 4.17 20.16 17.80
N ILE A 92 3.81 20.42 16.56
CA ILE A 92 4.76 20.53 15.45
C ILE A 92 5.03 22.01 15.22
N ASP A 93 6.30 22.39 15.16
CA ASP A 93 6.69 23.76 14.86
C ASP A 93 6.60 24.01 13.35
N LEU A 94 5.48 24.61 12.92
CA LEU A 94 5.22 24.91 11.51
C LEU A 94 6.06 26.08 10.96
N GLN A 95 6.74 26.85 11.83
CA GLN A 95 7.59 27.96 11.42
C GLN A 95 8.98 27.48 10.98
N LYS A 96 9.37 26.27 11.39
CA LYS A 96 10.60 25.63 10.92
C LYS A 96 10.52 25.40 9.42
N SER A 97 11.64 25.70 8.78
CA SER A 97 11.81 25.64 7.34
C SER A 97 13.10 24.90 7.02
N CYS A 98 13.12 24.27 5.87
CA CYS A 98 14.27 23.57 5.35
C CYS A 98 15.09 24.56 4.51
N ILE A 99 16.42 24.46 4.58
CA ILE A 99 17.32 25.27 3.76
C ILE A 99 17.92 24.35 2.71
N VAL A 100 17.56 24.57 1.44
CA VAL A 100 18.01 23.77 0.30
C VAL A 100 18.57 24.71 -0.76
N GLY A 101 19.85 24.53 -1.13
CA GLY A 101 20.52 25.37 -2.12
C GLY A 101 20.50 26.87 -1.77
N GLY A 102 20.53 27.21 -0.48
CA GLY A 102 20.42 28.59 0.01
C GLY A 102 19.01 29.20 0.00
N GLN A 103 18.00 28.47 -0.48
CA GLN A 103 16.59 28.88 -0.42
C GLN A 103 15.89 28.32 0.81
N ARG A 104 15.04 29.14 1.44
CA ARG A 104 14.17 28.74 2.54
C ARG A 104 12.90 28.11 1.98
N LYS A 105 12.60 26.87 2.38
CA LYS A 105 11.37 26.13 2.03
C LYS A 105 10.51 25.99 3.28
N SER A 106 9.29 26.51 3.24
CA SER A 106 8.33 26.43 4.34
C SER A 106 7.85 25.00 4.58
N HIS A 107 7.38 24.73 5.80
CA HIS A 107 6.65 23.50 6.12
C HIS A 107 5.54 23.21 5.08
N GLY A 108 5.38 21.94 4.70
CA GLY A 108 4.38 21.46 3.73
C GLY A 108 4.76 21.70 2.26
N THR A 109 5.90 22.34 1.98
CA THR A 109 6.31 22.62 0.60
C THR A 109 6.99 21.38 0.00
N SER A 110 6.40 20.85 -1.07
CA SER A 110 6.99 19.82 -1.91
C SER A 110 7.73 20.44 -3.10
N PHE A 111 8.89 19.89 -3.45
CA PHE A 111 9.74 20.37 -4.53
C PHE A 111 10.69 19.25 -4.99
N ASN A 112 11.35 19.44 -6.13
CA ASN A 112 12.29 18.45 -6.65
C ASN A 112 13.73 18.88 -6.37
N ILE A 113 14.57 17.91 -6.00
CA ILE A 113 16.03 18.01 -6.01
C ILE A 113 16.51 16.97 -7.01
N ASP A 114 17.02 17.40 -8.16
CA ASP A 114 17.27 16.54 -9.31
C ASP A 114 16.00 15.75 -9.71
N CYS A 115 16.08 14.43 -9.74
CA CYS A 115 14.95 13.53 -9.99
C CYS A 115 14.20 13.12 -8.71
N ASN A 116 14.68 13.52 -7.53
CA ASN A 116 14.07 13.19 -6.26
C ASN A 116 12.99 14.19 -5.87
N VAL A 117 11.85 13.67 -5.42
CA VAL A 117 10.85 14.49 -4.76
C VAL A 117 11.22 14.65 -3.32
N CYS A 118 11.13 15.88 -2.83
CA CYS A 118 11.37 16.25 -1.46
C CYS A 118 10.20 17.03 -0.90
N SER A 119 9.94 16.87 0.39
CA SER A 119 9.00 17.69 1.14
C SER A 119 9.66 18.19 2.42
N CYS A 120 9.43 19.46 2.74
CA CYS A 120 9.88 20.03 4.00
C CYS A 120 8.80 19.87 5.07
N PHE A 121 9.11 19.15 6.15
CA PHE A 121 8.20 18.93 7.25
C PHE A 121 8.80 19.38 8.58
N SER A 122 8.41 20.56 9.06
CA SER A 122 8.87 21.14 10.34
C SER A 122 10.40 21.26 10.46
N GLY A 123 11.04 21.61 9.34
CA GLY A 123 12.50 21.72 9.24
C GLY A 123 13.23 20.42 8.89
N ASN A 124 12.52 19.28 8.88
CA ASN A 124 13.05 18.01 8.40
C ASN A 124 12.85 17.91 6.88
N LEU A 125 13.93 17.68 6.15
CA LEU A 125 13.90 17.43 4.71
C LEU A 125 13.69 15.93 4.47
N ILE A 126 12.57 15.57 3.87
CA ILE A 126 12.23 14.16 3.56
C ILE A 126 12.17 14.02 2.04
N CYS A 127 13.01 13.14 1.48
CA CYS A 127 13.12 12.95 0.03
C CYS A 127 13.03 11.48 -0.36
N SER A 128 12.59 11.22 -1.60
CA SER A 128 12.87 9.93 -2.27
C SER A 128 14.38 9.72 -2.39
N THR A 129 14.84 8.47 -2.43
CA THR A 129 16.26 8.13 -2.52
C THR A 129 16.63 7.51 -3.86
N ARG A 130 16.12 8.08 -4.96
CA ARG A 130 16.42 7.64 -6.32
C ARG A 130 17.80 8.11 -6.72
N GLN A 131 18.49 7.28 -7.49
CA GLN A 131 19.75 7.67 -8.09
C GLN A 131 19.50 8.43 -9.39
N CYS A 132 19.83 9.71 -9.40
CA CYS A 132 19.59 10.58 -10.55
C CYS A 132 20.83 10.63 -11.46
N LEU A 133 20.64 10.31 -12.74
CA LEU A 133 21.58 10.69 -13.78
C LEU A 133 21.18 12.06 -14.32
N ASN A 134 22.17 12.94 -14.47
CA ASN A 134 21.98 14.26 -15.10
C ASN A 134 22.65 14.28 -16.48
N GLU A 135 22.26 15.20 -17.36
CA GLU A 135 22.88 15.28 -18.70
C GLU A 135 24.39 15.57 -18.66
N LEU A 136 24.88 16.13 -17.55
CA LEU A 136 26.29 16.39 -17.26
C LEU A 136 27.04 15.15 -16.74
N SER A 137 26.34 14.04 -16.47
CA SER A 137 26.97 12.80 -15.99
C SER A 137 27.90 12.26 -17.08
N SER A 138 29.15 12.00 -16.67
CA SER A 138 30.19 11.48 -17.56
C SER A 138 29.80 10.12 -18.15
N ASP A 139 30.38 9.75 -19.28
CA ASP A 139 30.14 8.44 -19.89
C ASP A 139 30.48 7.28 -18.92
N ASP A 140 31.53 7.44 -18.10
CA ASP A 140 31.89 6.48 -17.06
C ASP A 140 30.82 6.34 -15.97
N GLU A 141 30.21 7.45 -15.51
CA GLU A 141 29.10 7.42 -14.55
C GLU A 141 27.86 6.74 -15.15
N ARG A 142 27.57 6.97 -16.43
CA ARG A 142 26.48 6.30 -17.14
C ARG A 142 26.73 4.80 -17.29
N HIS A 143 27.98 4.38 -17.47
CA HIS A 143 28.36 2.96 -17.54
C HIS A 143 28.29 2.24 -16.20
N LEU A 144 28.52 2.95 -15.09
CA LEU A 144 28.43 2.40 -13.73
C LEU A 144 27.01 2.44 -13.14
N PHE A 145 26.10 3.12 -13.80
CA PHE A 145 24.73 3.28 -13.37
C PHE A 145 23.93 1.98 -13.57
N THR A 146 23.73 1.28 -12.46
CA THR A 146 22.91 0.05 -12.43
C THR A 146 21.41 0.34 -12.35
N GLY A 147 21.01 1.59 -12.15
CA GLY A 147 19.62 1.95 -11.86
C GLY A 147 19.14 1.57 -10.46
N LEU A 148 19.88 0.74 -9.70
CA LEU A 148 19.53 0.31 -8.35
C LEU A 148 20.16 1.20 -7.27
N PRO A 149 19.57 1.29 -6.05
CA PRO A 149 20.10 2.10 -4.96
C PRO A 149 21.56 1.77 -4.66
N CYS A 150 22.39 2.79 -4.46
CA CYS A 150 23.83 2.68 -4.20
C CYS A 150 24.64 1.96 -5.29
N ASN A 151 24.16 1.96 -6.55
CA ASN A 151 24.76 1.21 -7.66
C ASN A 151 24.94 -0.29 -7.38
N CYS A 152 24.01 -0.89 -6.62
CA CYS A 152 24.04 -2.32 -6.36
C CYS A 152 23.84 -3.13 -7.64
N ALA A 153 24.48 -4.31 -7.73
CA ALA A 153 24.22 -5.23 -8.83
C ALA A 153 22.76 -5.73 -8.84
N ASP A 154 22.27 -6.07 -10.02
CA ASP A 154 20.91 -6.55 -10.32
C ASP A 154 20.65 -8.02 -9.97
N GLN A 155 21.63 -8.70 -9.38
CA GLN A 155 21.52 -10.09 -8.97
C GLN A 155 20.45 -10.25 -7.87
N PHE A 156 19.43 -11.05 -8.15
CA PHE A 156 18.37 -11.37 -7.22
C PHE A 156 18.79 -12.45 -6.21
N VAL A 157 19.33 -12.02 -5.08
CA VAL A 157 19.70 -12.89 -3.95
C VAL A 157 19.03 -12.33 -2.69
N PRO A 158 17.74 -12.64 -2.49
CA PRO A 158 16.91 -11.90 -1.55
C PRO A 158 17.34 -12.09 -0.10
N VAL A 159 17.11 -11.05 0.70
CA VAL A 159 17.28 -11.06 2.15
C VAL A 159 16.01 -10.54 2.82
N CYS A 160 15.65 -11.11 3.97
CA CYS A 160 14.53 -10.68 4.78
C CYS A 160 15.02 -9.73 5.87
N GLY A 161 14.53 -8.49 5.88
CA GLY A 161 14.83 -7.50 6.91
C GLY A 161 13.95 -7.67 8.16
N GLN A 162 14.42 -7.19 9.31
CA GLN A 162 13.67 -7.18 10.57
C GLN A 162 12.38 -6.35 10.54
N ASN A 163 12.21 -5.48 9.54
CA ASN A 163 10.96 -4.78 9.25
C ASN A 163 9.94 -5.64 8.48
N GLY A 164 10.21 -6.93 8.26
CA GLY A 164 9.34 -7.88 7.58
C GLY A 164 9.30 -7.73 6.07
N ARG A 165 10.27 -7.01 5.49
CA ARG A 165 10.36 -6.73 4.07
C ARG A 165 11.47 -7.54 3.41
N THR A 166 11.19 -8.12 2.24
CA THR A 166 12.21 -8.68 1.37
C THR A 166 12.92 -7.58 0.58
N TYR A 167 14.26 -7.63 0.62
CA TYR A 167 15.15 -6.83 -0.19
C TYR A 167 15.77 -7.72 -1.26
N PRO A 168 15.96 -7.25 -2.50
CA PRO A 168 16.46 -8.11 -3.56
C PRO A 168 17.91 -8.57 -3.40
N SER A 169 18.70 -7.83 -2.63
CA SER A 169 20.07 -8.20 -2.30
C SER A 169 20.49 -7.61 -0.96
N ALA A 170 21.51 -8.22 -0.34
CA ALA A 170 22.16 -7.69 0.86
C ALA A 170 22.82 -6.31 0.62
N CYS A 171 23.18 -5.98 -0.63
CA CYS A 171 23.70 -4.66 -0.99
C CYS A 171 22.60 -3.60 -0.84
N ILE A 172 21.41 -3.86 -1.40
CA ILE A 172 20.28 -2.93 -1.32
C ILE A 172 19.80 -2.78 0.12
N ALA A 173 19.73 -3.88 0.89
CA ALA A 173 19.37 -3.82 2.31
C ALA A 173 20.30 -2.86 3.09
N ARG A 174 21.61 -2.95 2.86
CA ARG A 174 22.60 -2.04 3.45
C ARG A 174 22.47 -0.61 2.96
N CYS A 175 22.21 -0.42 1.66
CA CYS A 175 22.02 0.89 1.06
C CYS A 175 20.89 1.68 1.73
N VAL A 176 19.78 1.02 2.06
CA VAL A 176 18.63 1.66 2.72
C VAL A 176 18.77 1.74 4.26
N GLY A 177 19.95 1.44 4.80
CA GLY A 177 20.30 1.63 6.21
C GLY A 177 20.12 0.42 7.12
N LEU A 178 19.95 -0.80 6.60
CA LEU A 178 20.00 -2.00 7.46
C LEU A 178 21.44 -2.46 7.71
N HIS A 179 21.71 -2.88 8.94
CA HIS A 179 22.95 -3.53 9.33
C HIS A 179 22.91 -5.05 9.10
N ASP A 180 24.07 -5.70 9.03
CA ASP A 180 24.18 -7.15 8.74
C ASP A 180 23.46 -8.05 9.77
N ASN A 181 23.22 -7.56 11.00
CA ASN A 181 22.44 -8.26 12.03
C ASN A 181 20.93 -7.98 11.95
N GLN A 182 20.49 -7.10 11.05
CA GLN A 182 19.11 -6.67 10.86
C GLN A 182 18.44 -7.32 9.64
N PHE A 183 19.13 -8.23 8.96
CA PHE A 183 18.56 -9.04 7.90
C PHE A 183 19.19 -10.44 7.85
N GLU A 184 18.54 -11.35 7.13
CA GLU A 184 19.02 -12.71 6.92
C GLU A 184 18.70 -13.18 5.50
N PHE A 185 19.47 -14.14 4.96
CA PHE A 185 19.27 -14.65 3.61
C PHE A 185 17.94 -15.36 3.41
N GLY A 186 17.39 -15.25 2.20
CA GLY A 186 16.07 -15.74 1.81
C GLY A 186 15.00 -14.66 1.91
N SER A 187 13.89 -14.82 1.18
CA SER A 187 12.75 -13.92 1.26
C SER A 187 11.97 -14.10 2.56
N CYS A 188 11.26 -13.08 3.01
CA CYS A 188 10.46 -13.13 4.23
C CYS A 188 9.33 -14.16 4.15
N ILE A 189 8.66 -14.32 3.00
CA ILE A 189 7.58 -15.31 2.87
C ILE A 189 8.07 -16.77 2.98
N SER A 190 9.34 -17.02 2.64
CA SER A 190 9.94 -18.36 2.72
C SER A 190 10.25 -18.81 4.14
N LYS A 191 10.23 -17.88 5.10
CA LYS A 191 10.59 -18.12 6.49
C LYS A 191 9.34 -18.38 7.30
N ASP A 192 9.31 -19.51 8.01
CA ASP A 192 8.23 -19.79 8.95
C ASP A 192 8.53 -19.15 10.32
N PRO A 193 7.82 -18.08 10.70
CA PRO A 193 8.03 -17.40 11.98
C PRO A 193 7.63 -18.27 13.18
N CYS A 194 6.87 -19.35 12.96
CA CYS A 194 6.39 -20.24 14.01
C CYS A 194 7.29 -21.46 14.25
N ASN A 195 8.29 -21.70 13.41
CA ASN A 195 9.16 -22.87 13.49
C ASN A 195 9.95 -22.94 14.83
N SER A 196 10.33 -21.79 15.39
CA SER A 196 11.03 -21.68 16.67
C SER A 196 10.11 -21.84 17.91
N ASN A 197 8.82 -22.11 17.70
CA ASN A 197 7.79 -22.16 18.75
C ASN A 197 7.82 -20.91 19.67
N PRO A 198 7.66 -19.70 19.10
CA PRO A 198 7.83 -18.46 19.88
C PRO A 198 6.69 -18.22 20.88
N CYS A 199 5.57 -18.93 20.76
CA CYS A 199 4.40 -18.76 21.60
C CYS A 199 4.43 -19.64 22.87
N PRO A 200 3.86 -19.17 23.99
CA PRO A 200 3.64 -19.97 25.20
C PRO A 200 2.89 -21.29 24.94
N LYS A 201 3.08 -22.30 25.80
CA LYS A 201 2.52 -23.66 25.63
C LYS A 201 0.97 -23.71 25.51
N ASN A 202 0.26 -22.76 26.11
CA ASN A 202 -1.21 -22.65 26.04
C ASN A 202 -1.71 -21.87 24.81
N GLN A 203 -0.80 -21.37 23.98
CA GLN A 203 -1.08 -20.61 22.78
C GLN A 203 -0.60 -21.38 21.54
N ARG A 204 -1.11 -20.97 20.39
CA ARG A 204 -0.72 -21.43 19.07
C ARG A 204 -0.12 -20.24 18.33
N CYS A 205 1.01 -20.47 17.67
CA CYS A 205 1.60 -19.49 16.78
C CYS A 205 0.88 -19.53 15.43
N LEU A 206 0.44 -18.37 14.95
CA LEU A 206 -0.10 -18.18 13.60
C LEU A 206 0.82 -17.22 12.84
N PRO A 207 1.30 -17.60 11.64
CA PRO A 207 2.04 -16.69 10.78
C PRO A 207 1.19 -15.45 10.45
N LYS A 208 1.83 -14.29 10.52
CA LYS A 208 1.26 -12.99 10.20
C LYS A 208 2.32 -12.14 9.47
N PRO A 209 2.63 -12.47 8.21
CA PRO A 209 3.57 -11.69 7.41
C PRO A 209 3.11 -10.24 7.33
N GLN A 210 4.01 -9.28 7.59
CA GLN A 210 3.70 -7.86 7.53
C GLN A 210 4.96 -7.02 7.35
N VAL A 211 4.85 -5.96 6.54
CA VAL A 211 5.89 -4.95 6.38
C VAL A 211 5.59 -3.75 7.27
N CYS A 212 6.47 -3.47 8.24
CA CYS A 212 6.33 -2.35 9.16
C CYS A 212 7.04 -1.10 8.62
N LEU A 213 6.36 0.05 8.70
CA LEU A 213 6.85 1.36 8.28
C LEU A 213 7.50 2.15 9.42
N THR A 214 7.18 1.78 10.67
CA THR A 214 7.72 2.35 11.90
C THR A 214 9.08 1.76 12.26
N SER A 215 9.83 2.43 13.13
CA SER A 215 11.13 1.98 13.62
C SER A 215 11.02 0.65 14.38
N PHE A 216 11.51 -0.43 13.78
CA PHE A 216 11.44 -1.79 14.36
C PHE A 216 12.20 -1.91 15.70
N GLU A 217 13.23 -1.09 15.95
CA GLU A 217 13.96 -1.07 17.22
C GLU A 217 13.05 -0.69 18.41
N ASN A 218 12.07 0.17 18.17
CA ASN A 218 11.17 0.68 19.20
C ASN A 218 9.86 -0.11 19.29
N PHE A 219 9.34 -0.58 18.16
CA PHE A 219 8.00 -1.17 18.07
C PHE A 219 7.98 -2.65 17.70
N GLY A 220 9.14 -3.21 17.32
CA GLY A 220 9.24 -4.54 16.72
C GLY A 220 8.51 -4.62 15.38
N CYS A 221 8.53 -5.81 14.79
CA CYS A 221 7.71 -6.16 13.63
C CYS A 221 7.41 -7.66 13.64
N ASN A 222 6.58 -8.09 14.60
CA ASN A 222 6.29 -9.50 14.83
C ASN A 222 5.64 -10.15 13.61
N GLN A 223 6.31 -11.10 12.97
CA GLN A 223 5.78 -11.83 11.80
C GLN A 223 4.79 -12.94 12.17
N TYR A 224 4.35 -13.01 13.43
CA TYR A 224 3.40 -13.99 13.93
C TYR A 224 2.51 -13.37 15.02
N GLU A 225 1.40 -14.04 15.30
CA GLU A 225 0.58 -13.77 16.47
C GLU A 225 0.32 -15.05 17.27
N CYS A 226 0.27 -14.90 18.60
CA CYS A 226 -0.03 -16.01 19.49
C CYS A 226 -1.50 -15.97 19.89
N VAL A 227 -2.25 -16.99 19.50
CA VAL A 227 -3.68 -17.12 19.83
C VAL A 227 -3.89 -18.22 20.88
N PRO A 228 -4.83 -18.08 21.83
CA PRO A 228 -5.13 -19.15 22.79
C PRO A 228 -5.61 -20.43 22.09
N ARG A 229 -5.17 -21.60 22.57
CA ARG A 229 -5.55 -22.91 21.97
C ARG A 229 -7.02 -23.29 22.17
N GLN A 230 -7.64 -22.76 23.23
CA GLN A 230 -8.96 -23.13 23.72
C GLN A 230 -9.93 -21.98 23.48
N PHE A 231 -10.46 -21.89 22.26
CA PHE A 231 -11.51 -20.96 21.89
C PHE A 231 -12.60 -21.69 21.11
N SER A 232 -13.85 -21.31 21.36
CA SER A 232 -14.94 -21.55 20.41
C SER A 232 -14.76 -20.55 19.26
N CYS A 233 -14.49 -21.03 18.04
CA CYS A 233 -14.45 -20.15 16.87
C CYS A 233 -15.85 -19.67 16.43
N GLY A 234 -16.92 -20.06 17.16
CA GLY A 234 -18.31 -19.76 16.83
C GLY A 234 -18.71 -18.30 17.08
N ASP A 235 -18.05 -17.59 17.99
CA ASP A 235 -18.36 -16.19 18.34
C ASP A 235 -17.61 -15.17 17.46
N GLN A 236 -16.77 -15.63 16.52
CA GLN A 236 -16.00 -14.75 15.64
C GLN A 236 -16.83 -14.32 14.42
N LEU A 237 -16.68 -13.03 14.04
CA LEU A 237 -17.18 -12.48 12.80
C LEU A 237 -16.79 -13.37 11.61
N ARG A 238 -17.73 -13.58 10.68
CA ARG A 238 -17.47 -14.31 9.42
C ARG A 238 -16.42 -13.54 8.61
N ASP A 239 -15.25 -14.14 8.44
CA ASP A 239 -14.11 -13.62 7.69
C ASP A 239 -13.50 -14.78 6.90
N PRO A 240 -14.09 -15.14 5.75
CA PRO A 240 -13.82 -16.40 5.08
C PRO A 240 -12.34 -16.53 4.70
N VAL A 241 -11.83 -17.75 4.74
CA VAL A 241 -10.46 -18.08 4.29
C VAL A 241 -10.49 -19.32 3.42
N CYS A 242 -9.55 -19.41 2.48
CA CYS A 242 -9.41 -20.55 1.60
C CYS A 242 -8.14 -21.34 1.96
N ASP A 243 -8.25 -22.65 2.12
CA ASP A 243 -7.10 -23.52 2.33
C ASP A 243 -6.41 -23.93 1.01
N THR A 244 -5.29 -24.65 1.10
CA THR A 244 -4.53 -25.13 -0.07
C THR A 244 -5.26 -26.19 -0.90
N ASP A 245 -6.31 -26.81 -0.35
CA ASP A 245 -7.17 -27.78 -1.03
C ASP A 245 -8.39 -27.11 -1.69
N ASN A 246 -8.43 -25.77 -1.70
CA ASN A 246 -9.55 -24.94 -2.16
C ASN A 246 -10.87 -25.22 -1.40
N ILE A 247 -10.76 -25.46 -0.09
CA ILE A 247 -11.88 -25.59 0.85
C ILE A 247 -12.04 -24.28 1.61
N GLU A 248 -13.25 -23.71 1.56
CA GLU A 248 -13.59 -22.48 2.28
C GLU A 248 -13.91 -22.77 3.75
N TYR A 249 -13.39 -21.92 4.63
CA TYR A 249 -13.68 -21.92 6.07
C TYR A 249 -14.25 -20.56 6.48
N ASN A 250 -15.12 -20.56 7.49
CA ASN A 250 -15.80 -19.34 7.98
C ASN A 250 -14.83 -18.26 8.49
N ASN A 251 -13.71 -18.68 9.07
CA ASN A 251 -12.66 -17.84 9.60
C ASN A 251 -11.35 -18.61 9.76
N LEU A 252 -10.25 -17.87 9.96
CA LEU A 252 -8.92 -18.41 10.17
C LEU A 252 -8.84 -19.37 11.37
N CYS A 253 -9.60 -19.08 12.44
CA CYS A 253 -9.68 -19.94 13.63
C CYS A 253 -10.22 -21.33 13.28
N ALA A 254 -11.34 -21.41 12.55
CA ALA A 254 -11.96 -22.66 12.11
C ALA A 254 -11.04 -23.47 11.19
N LEU A 255 -10.32 -22.80 10.27
CA LEU A 255 -9.31 -23.44 9.42
C LEU A 255 -8.21 -24.10 10.26
N HIS A 256 -7.66 -23.35 11.22
CA HIS A 256 -6.59 -23.85 12.08
C HIS A 256 -7.04 -24.96 13.03
N GLN A 257 -8.26 -24.91 13.57
CA GLN A 257 -8.83 -25.99 14.39
C GLN A 257 -8.89 -27.32 13.61
N LYS A 258 -9.14 -27.27 12.30
CA LYS A 258 -9.12 -28.45 11.43
C LYS A 258 -7.71 -28.88 10.99
N GLY A 259 -6.66 -28.21 11.46
CA GLY A 259 -5.28 -28.53 11.12
C GLY A 259 -4.92 -28.26 9.66
N LYS A 260 -5.69 -27.40 8.98
CA LYS A 260 -5.43 -27.02 7.58
C LYS A 260 -4.43 -25.86 7.50
N ILE A 261 -3.86 -25.70 6.30
CA ILE A 261 -2.92 -24.64 5.95
C ILE A 261 -3.68 -23.62 5.10
N ILE A 262 -3.59 -22.36 5.48
CA ILE A 262 -4.21 -21.28 4.71
C ILE A 262 -3.50 -21.12 3.36
N SER A 263 -4.27 -20.98 2.28
CA SER A 263 -3.76 -20.50 1.00
C SER A 263 -3.88 -18.98 0.92
N TYR A 264 -5.05 -18.43 1.24
CA TYR A 264 -5.27 -16.99 1.24
C TYR A 264 -6.51 -16.57 2.06
N LYS A 265 -6.59 -15.28 2.40
CA LYS A 265 -7.76 -14.71 3.08
C LYS A 265 -8.82 -14.26 2.08
N GLY A 266 -10.07 -14.59 2.34
CA GLY A 266 -11.20 -14.38 1.45
C GLY A 266 -11.90 -15.70 1.05
N PRO A 267 -13.06 -15.60 0.37
CA PRO A 267 -13.79 -16.76 -0.11
C PRO A 267 -13.01 -17.52 -1.20
N CYS A 268 -13.22 -18.83 -1.29
CA CYS A 268 -12.54 -19.63 -2.30
C CYS A 268 -13.00 -19.25 -3.72
N GLN A 269 -12.04 -19.14 -4.65
CA GLN A 269 -12.26 -18.75 -6.03
C GLN A 269 -11.83 -19.88 -6.95
N SER A 270 -12.68 -20.23 -7.92
CA SER A 270 -12.42 -21.35 -8.83
C SER A 270 -11.13 -21.18 -9.64
N PHE A 271 -10.80 -19.94 -10.03
CA PHE A 271 -9.58 -19.62 -10.78
C PHE A 271 -8.31 -19.63 -9.91
N CYS A 272 -8.44 -19.69 -8.58
CA CYS A 272 -7.30 -19.78 -7.65
C CYS A 272 -7.00 -21.22 -7.22
N LYS A 273 -7.67 -22.20 -7.84
CA LYS A 273 -7.40 -23.62 -7.65
C LYS A 273 -6.04 -24.05 -8.23
N SER A 274 -5.51 -23.33 -9.22
CA SER A 274 -4.18 -23.64 -9.76
C SER A 274 -3.09 -23.21 -8.78
N VAL A 275 -2.03 -24.02 -8.68
CA VAL A 275 -0.86 -23.74 -7.82
C VAL A 275 0.22 -23.02 -8.64
N ASP A 276 -0.22 -22.12 -9.52
CA ASP A 276 0.69 -21.35 -10.36
C ASP A 276 1.34 -20.28 -9.49
N LEU A 277 2.61 -20.49 -9.15
CA LEU A 277 3.39 -19.53 -8.38
C LEU A 277 3.42 -18.19 -9.11
N VAL A 278 3.39 -17.09 -8.37
CA VAL A 278 3.46 -15.74 -8.93
C VAL A 278 4.43 -14.88 -8.13
N CYS A 279 5.17 -14.03 -8.83
CA CYS A 279 5.98 -12.99 -8.20
C CYS A 279 5.13 -11.73 -8.00
N GLY A 280 5.02 -11.26 -6.77
CA GLY A 280 4.38 -9.99 -6.45
C GLY A 280 5.32 -8.80 -6.68
N HIS A 281 4.76 -7.61 -6.92
CA HIS A 281 5.56 -6.38 -7.03
C HIS A 281 6.35 -6.02 -5.75
N ASN A 282 6.05 -6.66 -4.62
CA ASN A 282 6.83 -6.54 -3.38
C ASN A 282 8.08 -7.45 -3.35
N GLY A 283 8.35 -8.22 -4.41
CA GLY A 283 9.47 -9.16 -4.49
C GLY A 283 9.26 -10.47 -3.73
N GLU A 284 8.02 -10.76 -3.29
CA GLU A 284 7.66 -12.03 -2.64
C GLU A 284 7.02 -13.00 -3.64
N THR A 285 7.31 -14.28 -3.47
CA THR A 285 6.67 -15.33 -4.27
C THR A 285 5.48 -15.92 -3.56
N TYR A 286 4.31 -15.81 -4.19
CA TYR A 286 3.05 -16.31 -3.68
C TYR A 286 2.67 -17.65 -4.32
N SER A 287 1.91 -18.46 -3.57
CA SER A 287 1.45 -19.77 -4.04
C SER A 287 0.49 -19.71 -5.23
N ASN A 288 -0.24 -18.59 -5.35
CA ASN A 288 -1.17 -18.27 -6.42
C ASN A 288 -1.53 -16.77 -6.39
N ILE A 289 -2.25 -16.32 -7.42
CA ILE A 289 -2.71 -14.92 -7.56
C ILE A 289 -3.61 -14.46 -6.41
N CYS A 290 -4.50 -15.31 -5.88
CA CYS A 290 -5.36 -14.94 -4.77
C CYS A 290 -4.58 -14.70 -3.47
N ALA A 291 -3.51 -15.45 -3.23
CA ALA A 291 -2.63 -15.22 -2.09
C ALA A 291 -2.00 -13.83 -2.15
N ALA A 292 -1.43 -13.44 -3.29
CA ALA A 292 -0.89 -12.09 -3.50
C ALA A 292 -1.97 -11.00 -3.30
N PHE A 293 -3.15 -11.17 -3.90
CA PHE A 293 -4.24 -10.20 -3.78
C PHE A 293 -4.80 -10.09 -2.37
N SER A 294 -4.83 -11.18 -1.61
CA SER A 294 -5.29 -11.17 -0.22
C SER A 294 -4.36 -10.35 0.69
N ASP A 295 -3.08 -10.27 0.33
CA ASP A 295 -2.07 -9.43 0.97
C ASP A 295 -1.98 -8.02 0.37
N ARG A 296 -2.89 -7.66 -0.56
CA ARG A 296 -2.93 -6.38 -1.27
C ARG A 296 -1.67 -6.13 -2.11
N VAL A 297 -1.10 -7.19 -2.66
CA VAL A 297 0.04 -7.14 -3.57
C VAL A 297 -0.41 -7.52 -4.97
N ALA A 298 -0.15 -6.65 -5.94
CA ALA A 298 -0.38 -6.96 -7.35
C ALA A 298 0.75 -7.84 -7.91
N VAL A 299 0.40 -8.69 -8.88
CA VAL A 299 1.32 -9.65 -9.51
C VAL A 299 2.12 -8.95 -10.60
N ASP A 300 3.44 -9.17 -10.58
CA ASP A 300 4.37 -8.74 -11.61
C ASP A 300 4.41 -9.76 -12.75
N TYR A 301 4.79 -11.02 -12.45
CA TYR A 301 4.87 -12.11 -13.42
C TYR A 301 4.58 -13.47 -12.81
N ASN A 302 4.32 -14.45 -13.68
CA ASN A 302 4.14 -15.85 -13.29
C ASN A 302 5.50 -16.51 -13.01
N GLY A 303 5.55 -17.35 -11.98
CA GLY A 303 6.75 -18.04 -11.52
C GLY A 303 7.29 -17.50 -10.19
N LEU A 304 8.47 -18.00 -9.82
CA LEU A 304 9.21 -17.53 -8.65
C LEU A 304 9.80 -16.14 -8.93
N CYS A 305 9.89 -15.29 -7.90
CA CYS A 305 10.67 -14.07 -8.02
C CYS A 305 12.14 -14.39 -8.25
N GLN A 306 12.69 -13.85 -9.35
CA GLN A 306 14.05 -14.13 -9.81
C GLN A 306 14.77 -12.89 -10.38
N ALA A 307 14.08 -11.75 -10.41
CA ALA A 307 14.53 -10.53 -11.05
C ALA A 307 13.93 -9.31 -10.33
N VAL A 308 14.60 -8.17 -10.45
CA VAL A 308 14.12 -6.85 -10.05
C VAL A 308 14.14 -5.98 -11.28
N GLY A 309 13.03 -5.31 -11.56
CA GLY A 309 12.96 -4.46 -12.73
C GLY A 309 13.37 -3.02 -12.48
N VAL A 310 13.16 -2.25 -13.54
CA VAL A 310 13.65 -0.90 -13.73
C VAL A 310 13.17 0.07 -12.62
N LEU A 311 14.08 0.87 -12.08
CA LEU A 311 13.78 2.01 -11.20
C LEU A 311 13.94 3.38 -11.88
N SER A 312 14.55 3.43 -13.06
CA SER A 312 14.91 4.66 -13.76
C SER A 312 14.67 4.56 -15.26
N ASP A 313 14.25 5.64 -15.90
CA ASP A 313 13.97 5.70 -17.36
C ASP A 313 15.17 5.37 -18.27
N TYR A 314 16.38 5.22 -17.70
CA TYR A 314 17.65 5.04 -18.41
C TYR A 314 18.30 3.65 -18.23
N SER A 315 17.70 2.72 -17.46
CA SER A 315 18.33 1.40 -17.28
C SER A 315 18.13 0.51 -18.52
N TYR A 316 19.25 -0.01 -19.03
CA TYR A 316 19.28 -0.89 -20.19
C TYR A 316 18.79 -2.30 -19.81
N GLN A 317 17.53 -2.61 -20.13
CA GLN A 317 16.89 -3.87 -20.61
C GLN A 317 17.37 -5.28 -20.16
N GLY A 318 18.44 -5.46 -19.37
CA GLY A 318 18.99 -6.76 -18.96
C GLY A 318 18.31 -7.39 -17.75
N GLU A 319 17.80 -6.55 -16.85
CA GLU A 319 17.37 -6.90 -15.48
C GLU A 319 16.18 -7.90 -15.46
N CYS A 320 15.32 -7.87 -16.49
CA CYS A 320 14.11 -8.68 -16.60
C CYS A 320 14.11 -9.63 -17.82
N VAL A 321 15.26 -9.90 -18.44
CA VAL A 321 15.33 -10.72 -19.67
C VAL A 321 14.79 -12.14 -19.47
N SER A 322 14.98 -12.71 -18.28
CA SER A 322 14.48 -14.05 -17.93
C SER A 322 12.99 -14.07 -17.58
N VAL A 323 12.35 -12.91 -17.45
CA VAL A 323 10.94 -12.76 -17.07
C VAL A 323 10.06 -12.76 -18.31
N THR A 324 8.99 -13.57 -18.27
CA THR A 324 7.96 -13.57 -19.30
C THR A 324 6.71 -12.86 -18.78
N CYS A 325 6.40 -11.70 -19.34
CA CYS A 325 5.24 -10.92 -18.94
C CYS A 325 3.94 -11.44 -19.56
N SER A 326 2.86 -11.41 -18.77
CA SER A 326 1.51 -11.69 -19.25
C SER A 326 1.09 -10.66 -20.30
N ARG A 327 0.45 -11.13 -21.38
CA ARG A 327 -0.03 -10.25 -22.45
C ARG A 327 -1.22 -9.43 -21.96
N LEU A 328 -1.08 -8.11 -22.00
CA LEU A 328 -2.17 -7.18 -21.71
C LEU A 328 -3.15 -7.07 -22.89
N SER A 329 -4.43 -6.89 -22.57
CA SER A 329 -5.48 -6.63 -23.55
C SER A 329 -5.24 -5.32 -24.29
N ALA A 330 -5.43 -5.31 -25.62
CA ALA A 330 -5.26 -4.11 -26.44
C ALA A 330 -6.46 -3.16 -26.26
N THR A 331 -6.32 -2.19 -25.36
CA THR A 331 -7.39 -1.24 -24.99
C THR A 331 -7.22 0.15 -25.61
N GLY A 332 -6.14 0.38 -26.35
CA GLY A 332 -5.74 1.72 -26.81
C GLY A 332 -5.09 2.59 -25.73
N TYR A 333 -4.82 2.03 -24.56
CA TYR A 333 -4.03 2.64 -23.49
C TYR A 333 -2.61 2.08 -23.47
N LYS A 334 -1.63 2.95 -23.23
CA LYS A 334 -0.27 2.56 -22.89
C LYS A 334 -0.23 2.19 -21.40
N PRO A 335 0.21 0.97 -21.05
CA PRO A 335 0.37 0.57 -19.66
C PRO A 335 1.59 1.24 -19.01
N VAL A 336 1.69 1.13 -17.70
CA VAL A 336 2.79 1.66 -16.87
C VAL A 336 3.54 0.53 -16.19
N ILE A 337 4.79 0.77 -15.78
CA ILE A 337 5.63 -0.21 -15.06
C ILE A 337 5.94 0.36 -13.69
N PRO A 338 5.46 -0.25 -12.58
CA PRO A 338 5.79 0.19 -11.23
C PRO A 338 7.29 0.13 -10.96
N PRO A 339 7.84 1.02 -10.12
CA PRO A 339 9.25 0.97 -9.75
C PRO A 339 9.64 -0.38 -9.15
N GLY A 340 10.65 -1.02 -9.75
CA GLY A 340 11.17 -2.31 -9.32
C GLY A 340 10.45 -3.51 -9.96
N ALA A 341 9.45 -3.27 -10.81
CA ALA A 341 8.69 -4.29 -11.51
C ALA A 341 9.28 -4.59 -12.90
N CYS A 342 9.11 -5.83 -13.36
CA CYS A 342 9.52 -6.24 -14.69
C CYS A 342 8.42 -6.04 -15.74
N CYS A 343 7.16 -6.18 -15.35
CA CYS A 343 6.05 -6.26 -16.28
C CYS A 343 5.12 -5.05 -16.20
N PRO A 344 4.62 -4.60 -17.37
CA PRO A 344 3.66 -3.50 -17.41
C PRO A 344 2.27 -3.96 -16.97
N LEU A 345 1.49 -3.01 -16.44
CA LEU A 345 0.06 -3.20 -16.14
C LEU A 345 -0.74 -1.91 -16.36
N TYR A 346 -2.07 -2.04 -16.41
CA TYR A 346 -2.97 -0.90 -16.38
C TYR A 346 -3.21 -0.47 -14.95
N ALA A 347 -2.67 0.68 -14.57
CA ALA A 347 -2.78 1.21 -13.21
C ALA A 347 -2.60 2.74 -13.17
N GLY A 348 -3.11 3.34 -12.10
CA GLY A 348 -2.56 4.56 -11.54
C GLY A 348 -1.58 4.22 -10.43
N ILE A 349 -0.31 4.57 -10.62
CA ILE A 349 0.79 4.39 -9.68
C ILE A 349 0.94 5.67 -8.87
N LEU A 350 0.89 5.55 -7.55
CA LEU A 350 1.19 6.61 -6.61
C LEU A 350 2.51 6.30 -5.92
N ARG A 351 3.46 7.22 -6.01
CA ARG A 351 4.71 7.19 -5.24
C ARG A 351 4.56 8.16 -4.07
N VAL A 352 4.47 7.63 -2.86
CA VAL A 352 4.10 8.40 -1.67
C VAL A 352 5.27 8.49 -0.69
N LEU A 353 5.63 9.72 -0.34
CA LEU A 353 6.54 10.02 0.76
C LEU A 353 5.73 10.13 2.05
N TYR A 354 6.31 9.64 3.15
CA TYR A 354 5.70 9.69 4.46
C TYR A 354 6.70 10.15 5.52
N ASP A 355 6.18 10.76 6.58
CA ASP A 355 6.95 11.14 7.76
C ASP A 355 7.03 9.96 8.74
N LYS A 356 8.22 9.35 8.79
CA LYS A 356 8.53 8.23 9.69
C LYS A 356 8.43 8.61 11.18
N GLU A 357 8.85 9.82 11.57
CA GLU A 357 8.79 10.27 12.98
C GLU A 357 7.34 10.44 13.44
N LYS A 358 6.47 10.92 12.52
CA LYS A 358 5.02 11.02 12.76
C LYS A 358 4.38 9.63 12.88
N LEU A 359 4.75 8.68 12.02
CA LEU A 359 4.31 7.28 12.18
C LEU A 359 4.77 6.65 13.50
N ASP A 360 6.01 6.87 13.92
CA ASP A 360 6.53 6.38 15.20
C ASP A 360 5.78 7.01 16.38
N THR A 361 5.38 8.27 16.27
CA THR A 361 4.53 8.95 17.26
C THR A 361 3.15 8.30 17.33
N PHE A 362 2.53 7.99 16.18
CA PHE A 362 1.26 7.28 16.14
C PHE A 362 1.36 5.88 16.76
N ALA A 363 2.41 5.12 16.45
CA ALA A 363 2.65 3.81 17.06
C ALA A 363 2.77 3.89 18.58
N ARG A 364 3.49 4.89 19.10
CA ARG A 364 3.64 5.13 20.55
C ARG A 364 2.30 5.37 21.24
N ILE A 365 1.41 6.13 20.59
CA ILE A 365 0.09 6.47 21.12
C ILE A 365 -0.91 5.31 20.96
N THR A 366 -0.72 4.45 19.95
CA THR A 366 -1.63 3.34 19.61
C THR A 366 -1.16 1.99 20.16
N ASN A 367 -0.97 1.92 21.49
CA ASN A 367 -0.56 0.70 22.21
C ASN A 367 0.80 0.12 21.75
N GLN A 368 1.74 0.97 21.32
CA GLN A 368 3.07 0.56 20.86
C GLN A 368 3.04 -0.45 19.69
N LYS A 369 1.97 -0.44 18.88
CA LYS A 369 1.87 -1.32 17.72
C LYS A 369 2.53 -0.66 16.51
N PRO A 370 3.32 -1.41 15.72
CA PRO A 370 3.91 -0.86 14.51
C PRO A 370 2.83 -0.57 13.46
N ILE A 371 3.00 0.50 12.69
CA ILE A 371 2.16 0.80 11.53
C ILE A 371 2.69 0.03 10.32
N THR A 372 1.80 -0.58 9.56
CA THR A 372 2.17 -1.45 8.42
C THR A 372 1.75 -0.90 7.08
N VAL A 373 2.38 -1.38 6.01
CA VAL A 373 1.97 -1.12 4.62
C VAL A 373 0.49 -1.50 4.43
N LEU A 374 0.10 -2.70 4.87
CA LEU A 374 -1.26 -3.22 4.72
C LEU A 374 -2.29 -2.30 5.40
N GLU A 375 -1.98 -1.75 6.56
CA GLU A 375 -2.88 -0.82 7.26
C GLU A 375 -3.10 0.47 6.47
N ILE A 376 -2.03 1.06 5.89
CA ILE A 376 -2.15 2.25 5.03
C ILE A 376 -3.00 1.93 3.80
N LEU A 377 -2.72 0.81 3.10
CA LEU A 377 -3.46 0.42 1.90
C LEU A 377 -4.95 0.20 2.19
N GLN A 378 -5.28 -0.47 3.30
CA GLN A 378 -6.67 -0.69 3.71
C GLN A 378 -7.42 0.61 3.99
N LYS A 379 -6.74 1.61 4.56
CA LYS A 379 -7.33 2.92 4.84
C LYS A 379 -7.48 3.75 3.56
N ILE A 380 -6.47 3.78 2.68
CA ILE A 380 -6.56 4.42 1.35
C ILE A 380 -7.67 3.81 0.50
N ARG A 381 -7.86 2.49 0.57
CA ARG A 381 -8.94 1.78 -0.13
C ARG A 381 -10.34 2.30 0.21
N LEU A 382 -10.55 2.84 1.41
CA LEU A 382 -11.84 3.45 1.79
C LEU A 382 -12.13 4.74 1.02
N HIS A 383 -11.10 5.37 0.44
CA HIS A 383 -11.23 6.58 -0.38
C HIS A 383 -11.37 6.28 -1.88
N VAL A 384 -11.33 5.00 -2.29
CA VAL A 384 -11.59 4.58 -3.68
C VAL A 384 -13.07 4.24 -3.85
N SER A 385 -13.80 5.10 -4.56
CA SER A 385 -15.27 5.04 -4.71
C SER A 385 -15.76 4.23 -5.91
N VAL A 386 -14.84 3.84 -6.80
CA VAL A 386 -15.13 3.01 -7.97
C VAL A 386 -14.92 1.53 -7.62
N PRO A 387 -15.96 0.67 -7.63
CA PRO A 387 -15.83 -0.75 -7.28
C PRO A 387 -14.99 -1.54 -8.30
N GLN A 388 -14.93 -1.09 -9.55
CA GLN A 388 -14.11 -1.70 -10.61
C GLN A 388 -12.60 -1.48 -10.40
N CYS A 389 -12.21 -0.63 -9.44
CA CYS A 389 -10.82 -0.36 -9.09
C CYS A 389 -10.53 -0.86 -7.69
N ASP A 390 -9.38 -1.49 -7.45
CA ASP A 390 -8.94 -1.83 -6.09
C ASP A 390 -7.51 -1.37 -5.82
N VAL A 391 -7.16 -1.29 -4.54
CA VAL A 391 -5.90 -0.76 -4.04
C VAL A 391 -4.95 -1.90 -3.69
N PHE A 392 -3.75 -1.82 -4.24
CA PHE A 392 -2.61 -2.68 -3.97
C PHE A 392 -1.40 -1.82 -3.65
N GLY A 393 -0.33 -2.40 -3.14
CA GLY A 393 0.89 -1.64 -2.91
C GLY A 393 1.97 -2.39 -2.17
N TYR A 394 3.12 -1.73 -2.04
CA TYR A 394 4.32 -2.27 -1.42
C TYR A 394 5.24 -1.13 -0.99
N PHE A 395 6.22 -1.46 -0.15
CA PHE A 395 7.27 -0.51 0.22
C PHE A 395 8.49 -0.71 -0.69
N SER A 396 8.79 0.28 -1.53
CA SER A 396 9.83 0.21 -2.57
C SER A 396 11.25 0.29 -2.03
N ILE A 397 12.23 -0.16 -2.83
CA ILE A 397 13.68 -0.09 -2.50
C ILE A 397 14.21 1.34 -2.48
N GLU A 398 13.46 2.31 -2.97
CA GLU A 398 13.75 3.75 -2.93
C GLU A 398 13.13 4.45 -1.70
N SER A 399 12.70 3.66 -0.71
CA SER A 399 12.03 4.13 0.52
C SER A 399 10.74 4.92 0.31
N GLU A 400 10.06 4.69 -0.81
CA GLU A 400 8.72 5.24 -1.11
C GLU A 400 7.65 4.18 -0.89
N LEU A 401 6.48 4.59 -0.39
CA LEU A 401 5.29 3.73 -0.39
C LEU A 401 4.66 3.79 -1.79
N ILE A 402 4.61 2.64 -2.47
CA ILE A 402 3.98 2.53 -3.79
C ILE A 402 2.55 2.04 -3.59
N ILE A 403 1.59 2.83 -4.07
CA ILE A 403 0.17 2.47 -4.07
C ILE A 403 -0.27 2.35 -5.52
N LEU A 404 -0.86 1.21 -5.85
CA LEU A 404 -1.36 0.89 -7.19
C LEU A 404 -2.89 0.85 -7.13
N ILE A 405 -3.55 1.68 -7.94
CA ILE A 405 -5.00 1.60 -8.16
C ILE A 405 -5.21 0.92 -9.51
N ILE A 406 -5.67 -0.32 -9.45
CA ILE A 406 -5.69 -1.26 -10.59
C ILE A 406 -7.15 -1.67 -10.87
N PRO A 407 -7.56 -1.80 -12.14
CA PRO A 407 -8.81 -2.43 -12.50
C PRO A 407 -8.87 -3.89 -12.00
N VAL A 408 -9.99 -4.30 -11.40
CA VAL A 408 -10.15 -5.66 -10.85
C VAL A 408 -10.41 -6.72 -11.93
N ASP A 409 -10.86 -6.30 -13.10
CA ASP A 409 -11.16 -7.18 -14.23
C ASP A 409 -9.87 -7.59 -14.96
N GLN A 410 -9.76 -8.88 -15.31
CA GLN A 410 -8.61 -9.41 -16.06
C GLN A 410 -8.42 -8.72 -17.42
N ASN A 411 -9.53 -8.32 -18.06
CA ASN A 411 -9.53 -7.63 -19.34
C ASN A 411 -10.33 -6.32 -19.20
N PRO A 412 -9.71 -5.28 -18.61
CA PRO A 412 -10.43 -4.06 -18.28
C PRO A 412 -10.81 -3.28 -19.53
N LYS A 413 -12.01 -2.70 -19.53
CA LYS A 413 -12.49 -1.79 -20.57
C LYS A 413 -11.76 -0.43 -20.45
N PRO A 414 -11.62 0.33 -21.55
CA PRO A 414 -11.00 1.66 -21.54
C PRO A 414 -11.53 2.61 -20.45
N LEU A 415 -12.85 2.62 -20.23
CA LEU A 415 -13.48 3.46 -19.20
C LEU A 415 -13.11 3.04 -17.78
N GLN A 416 -12.90 1.75 -17.53
CA GLN A 416 -12.45 1.26 -16.21
C GLN A 416 -11.01 1.69 -15.93
N ILE A 417 -10.13 1.62 -16.94
CA ILE A 417 -8.75 2.11 -16.83
C ILE A 417 -8.76 3.62 -16.50
N GLU A 418 -9.55 4.39 -17.24
CA GLU A 418 -9.71 5.83 -17.01
C GLU A 418 -10.26 6.14 -15.62
N ALA A 419 -11.27 5.41 -15.15
CA ALA A 419 -11.83 5.57 -13.82
C ALA A 419 -10.79 5.29 -12.72
N CYS A 420 -9.99 4.22 -12.86
CA CYS A 420 -8.93 3.89 -11.89
C CYS A 420 -7.80 4.93 -11.88
N ASN A 421 -7.44 5.47 -13.05
CA ASN A 421 -6.49 6.58 -13.15
C ASN A 421 -7.01 7.83 -12.42
N LYS A 422 -8.29 8.18 -12.63
CA LYS A 422 -8.93 9.33 -11.97
C LYS A 422 -8.99 9.15 -10.45
N GLU A 423 -9.24 7.94 -9.98
CA GLU A 423 -9.17 7.63 -8.56
C GLU A 423 -7.74 7.80 -8.01
N ALA A 424 -6.70 7.46 -8.77
CA ALA A 424 -5.32 7.70 -8.36
C ALA A 424 -4.97 9.19 -8.32
N GLU A 425 -5.28 9.95 -9.37
CA GLU A 425 -5.10 11.41 -9.40
C GLU A 425 -5.84 12.10 -8.23
N LYS A 426 -7.04 11.63 -7.90
CA LYS A 426 -7.80 12.12 -6.74
C LYS A 426 -7.04 11.90 -5.43
N ILE A 427 -6.51 10.70 -5.19
CA ILE A 427 -5.76 10.39 -3.96
C ILE A 427 -4.46 11.21 -3.89
N GLU A 428 -3.73 11.36 -4.99
CA GLU A 428 -2.55 12.24 -5.07
C GLU A 428 -2.90 13.68 -4.66
N SER A 429 -3.96 14.22 -5.23
CA SER A 429 -4.41 15.58 -4.94
C SER A 429 -4.81 15.75 -3.47
N LEU A 430 -5.48 14.75 -2.86
CA LEU A 430 -5.86 14.78 -1.45
C LEU A 430 -4.63 14.76 -0.52
N ILE A 431 -3.57 14.02 -0.86
CA ILE A 431 -2.31 14.00 -0.10
C ILE A 431 -1.61 15.36 -0.22
N ASN A 432 -1.40 15.84 -1.45
CA ASN A 432 -0.61 17.05 -1.72
C ASN A 432 -1.30 18.34 -1.29
N SER A 433 -2.63 18.34 -1.15
CA SER A 433 -3.40 19.48 -0.65
C SER A 433 -3.62 19.48 0.87
N ASP A 434 -3.04 18.51 1.59
CA ASP A 434 -3.29 18.29 3.02
C ASP A 434 -4.80 18.23 3.34
N SER A 435 -5.56 17.56 2.46
CA SER A 435 -7.01 17.53 2.57
C SER A 435 -7.44 16.90 3.89
N PRO A 436 -8.38 17.51 4.65
CA PRO A 436 -8.92 16.91 5.87
C PRO A 436 -9.45 15.48 5.68
N ALA A 437 -9.76 15.08 4.44
CA ALA A 437 -10.17 13.72 4.13
C ALA A 437 -9.11 12.65 4.45
N LEU A 438 -7.83 12.95 4.25
CA LEU A 438 -6.71 12.06 4.56
C LEU A 438 -5.89 12.58 5.75
N ALA A 439 -5.67 13.89 5.82
CA ALA A 439 -4.85 14.56 6.83
C ALA A 439 -5.43 14.49 8.26
N SER A 440 -6.73 14.22 8.41
CA SER A 440 -7.33 13.96 9.72
C SER A 440 -7.23 12.49 10.12
N HIS A 441 -6.91 11.56 9.22
CA HIS A 441 -7.03 10.14 9.49
C HIS A 441 -5.68 9.55 9.94
N VAL A 442 -5.63 8.88 11.10
CA VAL A 442 -4.41 8.18 11.54
C VAL A 442 -4.37 6.78 10.92
N PRO A 443 -3.27 6.36 10.27
CA PRO A 443 -1.97 7.02 10.10
C PRO A 443 -1.78 7.78 8.77
N LEU A 444 -2.83 7.93 7.95
CA LEU A 444 -2.75 8.58 6.64
C LEU A 444 -2.27 10.04 6.69
N SER A 445 -2.46 10.73 7.81
CA SER A 445 -1.94 12.08 8.02
C SER A 445 -0.41 12.16 8.05
N ALA A 446 0.30 11.03 8.09
CA ALA A 446 1.75 10.99 7.91
C ALA A 446 2.19 10.94 6.44
N LEU A 447 1.28 10.81 5.48
CA LEU A 447 1.60 10.93 4.06
C LEU A 447 1.78 12.41 3.72
N ILE A 448 2.95 12.80 3.23
CA ILE A 448 3.34 14.22 3.13
C ILE A 448 3.49 14.72 1.69
N ALA A 449 3.70 13.82 0.74
CA ALA A 449 3.75 14.14 -0.68
C ALA A 449 3.48 12.89 -1.51
N ALA A 450 2.89 13.07 -2.69
CA ALA A 450 2.66 12.01 -3.66
C ALA A 450 2.99 12.47 -5.08
N GLN A 451 3.46 11.55 -5.91
CA GLN A 451 3.47 11.68 -7.37
C GLN A 451 2.56 10.63 -7.97
N VAL A 452 1.88 10.96 -9.06
CA VAL A 452 1.04 10.02 -9.80
C VAL A 452 1.55 9.80 -11.21
N GLU A 453 1.59 8.54 -11.63
CA GLU A 453 1.81 8.12 -13.01
C GLU A 453 0.65 7.21 -13.42
N VAL A 454 0.05 7.45 -14.59
CA VAL A 454 -1.17 6.75 -15.01
C VAL A 454 -1.02 6.14 -16.40
N SER A 455 -1.73 5.04 -16.62
CA SER A 455 -1.88 4.50 -17.96
C SER A 455 -2.62 5.50 -18.85
N PHE A 456 -2.06 5.90 -19.99
CA PHE A 456 -2.65 6.97 -20.80
C PHE A 456 -3.10 6.50 -22.17
N LYS A 457 -4.12 7.16 -22.72
CA LYS A 457 -4.66 6.85 -24.04
C LYS A 457 -3.66 7.21 -25.13
N MET A 458 -3.39 6.29 -26.05
CA MET A 458 -2.57 6.58 -27.22
C MET A 458 -3.34 7.52 -28.16
N SER A 459 -2.74 8.65 -28.52
CA SER A 459 -3.29 9.54 -29.55
C SER A 459 -3.17 8.89 -30.94
N SER A 460 -4.20 9.08 -31.77
CA SER A 460 -4.28 8.50 -33.12
C SER A 460 -3.16 8.96 -34.07
N SER A 461 -2.42 10.02 -33.74
CA SER A 461 -1.24 10.47 -34.50
C SER A 461 0.00 9.59 -34.30
N CYS A 462 0.05 8.75 -33.27
CA CYS A 462 1.19 7.86 -33.01
C CYS A 462 1.03 6.48 -33.68
N SER A 463 -0.13 6.18 -34.27
CA SER A 463 -0.40 4.91 -34.95
C SER A 463 0.27 4.79 -36.33
N GLN A 464 0.88 5.86 -36.85
CA GLN A 464 1.54 5.85 -38.17
C GLN A 464 3.04 5.54 -38.14
N VAL A 465 3.66 5.34 -36.96
CA VAL A 465 5.12 5.15 -36.86
C VAL A 465 5.54 3.70 -36.55
N ILE A 466 4.60 2.75 -36.39
CA ILE A 466 4.91 1.34 -36.09
C ILE A 466 4.62 0.39 -37.28
N LEU A 467 4.37 0.94 -38.47
CA LEU A 467 4.32 0.18 -39.73
C LEU A 467 5.26 0.82 -40.75
N ALA A 468 6.57 0.70 -40.52
CA ALA A 468 7.61 0.85 -41.53
C ALA A 468 8.78 -0.08 -41.21
#